data_AF-A0A5S5BGY1-F1
#
_entry.id   AF-A0A5S5BGY1-F1
#
_cell.length_a   1.000
_cell.length_b   1.000
_cell.length_c   1.000
_cell.angle_alpha   90.00
_cell.angle_beta   90.00
_cell.angle_gamma   90.00
#
_symmetry.space_group_name_H-M   'P 1'
#
loop_
_entity.id
_entity.type
_entity.pdbx_description
1 polymer ?
#
loop_
_entity_poly.entity_id
_entity_poly.type
_entity_poly.pdbx_seq_one_letter_code
_entity_poly.pdbx_strand_id
1 'polypeptide(L)'
;MINVPPAAFRVTPYGEVDAVALENLRDGFDTSQLLRLVDRLDACLVELGGTTAIRDELLRLHAMALTIVEDIALTVPAENACIWADAESLQTDLEALVSWARTAQLLIAPLINLAPNREA
;
A
#
# COMPACT_ATOMS: atom_id res chain seq x y z
N MET A 1 -1.86 51.57 -4.73
CA MET A 1 -1.20 50.36 -4.17
C MET A 1 -1.61 49.19 -5.03
N ILE A 2 -0.67 48.56 -5.72
CA ILE A 2 -0.96 47.35 -6.52
C ILE A 2 -1.03 46.19 -5.52
N ASN A 3 -2.24 45.66 -5.30
CA ASN A 3 -2.42 44.43 -4.54
C ASN A 3 -2.07 43.27 -5.48
N VAL A 4 -0.82 42.79 -5.42
CA VAL A 4 -0.40 41.61 -6.18
C VAL A 4 -1.08 40.41 -5.52
N PRO A 5 -1.93 39.65 -6.23
CA PRO A 5 -2.52 38.45 -5.67
C PRO A 5 -1.40 37.48 -5.26
N PRO A 6 -1.55 36.77 -4.13
CA PRO A 6 -0.56 35.78 -3.72
C PRO A 6 -0.32 34.77 -4.84
N ALA A 7 0.94 34.37 -5.02
CA ALA A 7 1.31 33.43 -6.06
C ALA A 7 0.47 32.14 -5.94
N ALA A 8 -0.11 31.69 -7.05
CA ALA A 8 -0.93 30.48 -7.10
C ALA A 8 -0.14 29.22 -6.73
N PHE A 9 1.18 29.26 -6.91
CA PHE A 9 2.10 28.17 -6.59
C PHE A 9 3.32 28.66 -5.81
N ARG A 10 3.98 27.73 -5.12
CA ARG A 10 5.25 27.94 -4.43
C ARG A 10 6.30 26.96 -4.95
N VAL A 11 7.49 27.46 -5.24
CA VAL A 11 8.64 26.62 -5.60
C VAL A 11 9.30 26.10 -4.33
N THR A 12 9.45 24.78 -4.25
CA THR A 12 10.15 24.10 -3.16
C THR A 12 11.30 23.26 -3.72
N PRO A 13 12.22 22.76 -2.88
CA PRO A 13 13.22 21.78 -3.32
C PRO A 13 12.62 20.49 -3.93
N TYR A 14 11.34 20.23 -3.70
CA TYR A 14 10.61 19.05 -4.17
C TYR A 14 9.67 19.34 -5.35
N GLY A 15 9.80 20.53 -5.97
CA GLY A 15 8.98 20.97 -7.08
C GLY A 15 8.00 22.08 -6.71
N GLU A 16 7.20 22.48 -7.70
CA GLU A 16 6.11 23.44 -7.55
C GLU A 16 4.92 22.80 -6.84
N VAL A 17 4.32 23.53 -5.90
CA VAL A 17 3.10 23.10 -5.19
C VAL A 17 2.07 24.21 -5.11
N ASP A 18 0.79 23.88 -5.03
CA ASP A 18 -0.28 24.85 -4.80
C ASP A 18 -0.07 25.58 -3.46
N ALA A 19 -0.07 26.91 -3.51
CA ALA A 19 0.28 27.73 -2.37
C ALA A 19 -0.78 27.70 -1.25
N VAL A 20 -2.06 27.59 -1.63
CA VAL A 20 -3.19 27.56 -0.69
C VAL A 20 -3.31 26.17 -0.06
N ALA A 21 -3.21 25.11 -0.86
CA ALA A 21 -3.19 23.74 -0.37
C ALA A 21 -2.03 23.50 0.59
N LEU A 22 -0.85 24.06 0.31
CA LEU A 22 0.31 23.95 1.20
C LEU A 22 0.08 24.62 2.56
N GLU A 23 -0.51 25.82 2.60
CA GLU A 23 -0.83 26.48 3.88
C GLU A 23 -1.88 25.69 4.66
N ASN A 24 -2.97 25.26 4.02
CA ASN A 24 -4.00 24.43 4.66
C ASN A 24 -3.42 23.11 5.21
N LEU A 25 -2.49 22.50 4.47
CA LEU A 25 -1.84 21.26 4.89
C LEU A 25 -0.96 21.48 6.13
N ARG A 26 -0.24 22.61 6.21
CA ARG A 26 0.64 22.92 7.35
C ARG A 26 -0.11 23.04 8.68
N ASP A 27 -1.36 23.50 8.64
CA ASP A 27 -2.17 23.69 9.83
C ASP A 27 -2.69 22.37 10.44
N GLY A 28 -2.70 21.27 9.68
CA GLY A 28 -3.36 20.04 10.10
C GLY A 28 -2.64 18.72 9.80
N PHE A 29 -1.57 18.72 9.01
CA PHE A 29 -0.89 17.49 8.61
C PHE A 29 0.20 17.07 9.61
N ASP A 30 -0.08 16.02 10.37
CA ASP A 30 0.90 15.40 11.26
C ASP A 30 1.83 14.44 10.48
N THR A 31 3.05 14.89 10.19
CA THR A 31 4.05 14.09 9.46
C THR A 31 4.46 12.81 10.18
N SER A 32 4.28 12.71 11.50
CA SER A 32 4.57 11.49 12.25
C SER A 32 3.62 10.34 11.90
N GLN A 33 2.47 10.63 11.28
CA GLN A 33 1.57 9.62 10.73
C GLN A 33 2.24 8.79 9.62
N LEU A 34 3.13 9.39 8.82
CA LEU A 34 3.87 8.66 7.79
C LEU A 34 4.81 7.62 8.42
N LEU A 35 5.47 7.95 9.52
CA LEU A 35 6.32 7.01 10.24
C LEU A 35 5.50 5.87 10.86
N ARG A 36 4.31 6.17 11.40
CA ARG A 36 3.39 5.13 11.90
C ARG A 36 2.91 4.19 10.80
N LEU A 37 2.80 4.65 9.54
CA LEU A 37 2.50 3.75 8.42
C LEU A 37 3.65 2.79 8.14
N VAL A 38 4.90 3.26 8.25
CA VAL A 38 6.09 2.41 8.11
C VAL A 38 6.12 1.34 9.20
N ASP A 39 5.96 1.72 10.46
CA ASP A 39 5.94 0.76 11.58
C ASP A 39 4.87 -0.33 11.39
N ARG A 40 3.68 0.08 10.89
CA ARG A 40 2.59 -0.87 10.60
C ARG A 40 2.88 -1.75 9.39
N LEU A 41 3.54 -1.22 8.36
CA LEU A 41 3.95 -2.01 7.20
C LEU A 41 4.94 -3.08 7.64
N ASP A 42 5.94 -2.70 8.44
CA ASP A 42 6.95 -3.62 8.93
C ASP A 42 6.33 -4.72 9.80
N ALA A 43 5.39 -4.37 10.69
CA ALA A 43 4.64 -5.35 11.46
C ALA A 43 3.85 -6.33 10.56
N CYS A 44 3.11 -5.82 9.57
CA CYS A 44 2.42 -6.67 8.60
C CYS A 44 3.40 -7.58 7.86
N LEU A 45 4.53 -7.06 7.38
CA LEU A 45 5.51 -7.86 6.65
C LEU A 45 6.17 -8.93 7.53
N VAL A 46 6.38 -8.68 8.82
CA VAL A 46 6.88 -9.68 9.76
C VAL A 46 5.88 -10.81 9.96
N GLU A 47 4.60 -10.47 10.16
CA GLU A 47 3.52 -11.46 10.30
C GLU A 47 3.37 -12.31 9.04
N LEU A 48 3.46 -11.69 7.87
CA LEU A 48 3.40 -12.32 6.55
C LEU A 48 4.63 -13.18 6.20
N GLY A 49 5.72 -13.13 6.97
CA GLY A 49 7.00 -13.73 6.58
C GLY A 49 7.69 -13.03 5.39
N GLY A 50 7.24 -11.82 5.05
CA GLY A 50 7.72 -11.01 3.93
C GLY A 50 7.14 -11.40 2.57
N THR A 51 7.47 -10.62 1.53
CA THR A 51 6.93 -10.82 0.17
C THR A 51 7.36 -12.14 -0.48
N THR A 52 8.46 -12.74 -0.01
CA THR A 52 8.92 -14.05 -0.50
C THR A 52 8.01 -15.17 0.01
N ALA A 53 7.55 -15.12 1.25
CA ALA A 53 6.63 -16.12 1.81
C ALA A 53 5.28 -16.13 1.06
N ILE A 54 4.69 -14.96 0.80
CA ILE A 54 3.47 -14.82 -0.02
C ILE A 54 3.66 -15.45 -1.41
N ARG A 55 4.81 -15.19 -2.06
CA ARG A 55 5.11 -15.77 -3.36
C ARG A 55 5.19 -17.30 -3.28
N ASP A 56 5.86 -17.83 -2.27
CA ASP A 56 6.03 -19.27 -2.09
C ASP A 56 4.70 -19.96 -1.78
N GLU A 57 3.83 -19.33 -1.00
CA GLU A 57 2.45 -19.79 -0.75
C GLU A 57 1.59 -19.79 -2.02
N LEU A 58 1.67 -18.74 -2.84
CA LEU A 58 0.98 -18.71 -4.13
C LEU A 58 1.46 -19.81 -5.07
N LEU A 59 2.78 -20.07 -5.12
CA LEU A 59 3.34 -21.16 -5.91
C LEU A 59 2.90 -22.52 -5.38
N ARG A 60 2.81 -22.68 -4.06
CA ARG A 60 2.29 -23.89 -3.43
C ARG A 60 0.83 -24.13 -3.79
N LEU A 61 -0.02 -23.11 -3.64
CA LEU A 61 -1.44 -23.18 -4.02
C LEU A 61 -1.60 -23.50 -5.51
N HIS A 62 -0.77 -22.92 -6.37
CA HIS A 62 -0.76 -23.25 -7.80
C HIS A 62 -0.43 -24.73 -8.04
N ALA A 63 0.61 -25.26 -7.41
CA ALA A 63 0.99 -26.67 -7.51
C ALA A 63 -0.13 -27.61 -7.03
N MET A 64 -0.82 -27.26 -5.94
CA MET A 64 -1.97 -28.01 -5.44
C MET A 64 -3.16 -27.93 -6.41
N ALA A 65 -3.42 -26.76 -6.99
CA ALA A 65 -4.46 -26.56 -7.98
C ALA A 65 -4.18 -27.34 -9.27
N LEU A 66 -2.94 -27.43 -9.74
CA LEU A 66 -2.58 -28.29 -10.88
C LEU A 66 -2.99 -29.74 -10.64
N THR A 67 -2.81 -30.26 -9.43
CA THR A 67 -3.19 -31.63 -9.12
C THR A 67 -4.70 -31.82 -8.97
N ILE A 68 -5.40 -30.87 -8.35
CA ILE A 68 -6.85 -31.03 -8.06
C ILE A 68 -7.74 -30.61 -9.23
N VAL A 69 -7.35 -29.57 -9.97
CA VAL A 69 -8.16 -28.96 -11.04
C VAL A 69 -7.76 -29.50 -12.41
N GLU A 70 -6.46 -29.61 -12.68
CA GLU A 70 -5.94 -29.98 -14.00
C GLU A 70 -5.54 -31.47 -14.09
N ASP A 71 -5.79 -32.26 -13.03
CA ASP A 71 -5.47 -33.71 -12.93
C ASP A 71 -3.99 -34.03 -13.24
N ILE A 72 -3.10 -33.08 -12.94
CA ILE A 72 -1.65 -33.26 -13.11
C ILE A 72 -1.08 -34.06 -11.94
N ALA A 73 -0.12 -34.94 -12.22
CA ALA A 73 0.60 -35.70 -11.21
C ALA A 73 1.13 -34.79 -10.08
N LEU A 74 1.12 -35.31 -8.85
CA LEU A 74 1.49 -34.56 -7.65
C LEU A 74 2.87 -33.90 -7.80
N THR A 75 2.91 -32.57 -7.67
CA THR A 75 4.14 -31.76 -7.80
C THR A 75 4.68 -31.26 -6.46
N VAL A 76 3.86 -31.29 -5.40
CA VAL A 76 4.22 -30.93 -4.02
C VAL A 76 3.76 -32.03 -3.06
N PRO A 77 4.50 -32.34 -1.98
CA PRO A 77 4.07 -33.35 -1.01
C PRO A 77 2.67 -33.04 -0.46
N ALA A 78 1.78 -34.03 -0.50
CA ALA A 78 0.41 -33.91 0.02
C ALA A 78 0.34 -34.05 1.55
N GLU A 79 1.44 -34.43 2.19
CA GLU A 79 1.54 -34.61 3.64
C GLU A 79 1.23 -33.28 4.35
N ASN A 80 0.16 -33.27 5.14
CA ASN A 80 -0.36 -32.09 5.84
C ASN A 80 -0.74 -30.91 4.93
N ALA A 81 -0.93 -31.13 3.63
CA ALA A 81 -1.32 -30.07 2.69
C ALA A 81 -2.85 -29.97 2.61
N CYS A 82 -3.38 -28.76 2.67
CA CYS A 82 -4.82 -28.53 2.68
C CYS A 82 -5.16 -27.27 1.88
N ILE A 83 -5.54 -27.44 0.60
CA ILE A 83 -5.63 -26.32 -0.35
C ILE A 83 -6.54 -25.19 0.13
N TRP A 84 -7.68 -25.52 0.76
CA TRP A 84 -8.61 -24.52 1.24
C TRP A 84 -8.10 -23.80 2.49
N ALA A 85 -7.37 -24.47 3.38
CA ALA A 85 -6.81 -23.88 4.59
C ALA A 85 -5.61 -22.98 4.26
N ASP A 86 -4.74 -23.44 3.35
CA ASP A 86 -3.61 -22.65 2.85
C ASP A 86 -4.13 -21.40 2.10
N ALA A 87 -5.22 -21.53 1.33
CA ALA A 87 -5.85 -20.40 0.65
C ALA A 87 -6.50 -19.41 1.62
N GLU A 88 -7.18 -19.88 2.66
CA GLU A 88 -7.79 -19.05 3.70
C GLU A 88 -6.75 -18.28 4.52
N SER A 89 -5.64 -18.94 4.87
CA SER A 89 -4.50 -18.31 5.54
C SER A 89 -3.94 -17.17 4.70
N LEU A 90 -3.59 -17.44 3.43
CA LEU A 90 -3.06 -16.44 2.52
C LEU A 90 -4.07 -15.31 2.27
N GLN A 91 -5.37 -15.61 2.23
CA GLN A 91 -6.39 -14.58 2.08
C GLN A 91 -6.41 -13.62 3.29
N THR A 92 -6.36 -14.16 4.51
CA THR A 92 -6.34 -13.37 5.75
C THR A 92 -5.14 -12.41 5.78
N ASP A 93 -3.99 -12.95 5.39
CA ASP A 93 -2.73 -12.24 5.25
C ASP A 93 -2.82 -11.07 4.25
N LEU A 94 -3.39 -11.33 3.07
CA LEU A 94 -3.62 -10.30 2.07
C LEU A 94 -4.64 -9.23 2.52
N GLU A 95 -5.66 -9.60 3.29
CA GLU A 95 -6.64 -8.67 3.85
C GLU A 95 -5.99 -7.67 4.82
N ALA A 96 -5.06 -8.13 5.67
CA ALA A 96 -4.28 -7.27 6.54
C ALA A 96 -3.46 -6.24 5.73
N LEU A 97 -2.78 -6.69 4.67
CA LEU A 97 -2.02 -5.81 3.78
C LEU A 97 -2.92 -4.80 3.05
N VAL A 98 -4.10 -5.23 2.58
CA VAL A 98 -5.09 -4.34 1.93
C VAL A 98 -5.60 -3.29 2.92
N SER A 99 -5.88 -3.67 4.16
CA SER A 99 -6.32 -2.75 5.21
C SER A 99 -5.26 -1.67 5.48
N TRP A 100 -4.01 -2.08 5.60
CA TRP A 100 -2.88 -1.16 5.70
C TRP A 100 -2.79 -0.23 4.48
N ALA A 101 -2.84 -0.78 3.27
CA ALA A 101 -2.70 -0.01 2.03
C ALA A 101 -3.80 1.06 1.89
N ARG A 102 -5.04 0.72 2.23
CA ARG A 102 -6.17 1.68 2.25
C ARG A 102 -5.92 2.82 3.24
N THR A 103 -5.41 2.49 4.43
CA THR A 103 -5.06 3.50 5.44
C THR A 103 -3.95 4.42 4.93
N ALA A 104 -2.92 3.85 4.31
CA ALA A 104 -1.82 4.60 3.72
C ALA A 104 -2.29 5.55 2.61
N GLN A 105 -3.16 5.08 1.72
CA GLN A 105 -3.74 5.90 0.65
C GLN A 105 -4.49 7.13 1.18
N LEU A 106 -5.34 6.95 2.20
CA LEU A 106 -6.09 8.05 2.81
C LEU A 106 -5.16 9.10 3.45
N LEU A 107 -4.11 8.64 4.10
CA LEU A 107 -3.16 9.49 4.81
C LEU A 107 -2.23 10.25 3.83
N ILE A 108 -1.87 9.64 2.71
CA ILE A 108 -1.00 10.27 1.70
C ILE A 108 -1.81 11.20 0.77
N ALA A 109 -3.12 11.02 0.64
CA ALA A 109 -3.97 11.81 -0.26
C ALA A 109 -3.82 13.34 -0.11
N PRO A 110 -3.71 13.94 1.08
CA PRO A 110 -3.48 15.38 1.23
C PRO A 110 -2.18 15.87 0.57
N LEU A 111 -1.16 15.02 0.46
CA LEU A 111 0.10 15.37 -0.21
C LEU A 111 -0.09 15.40 -1.74
N ILE A 112 -0.97 14.56 -2.29
CA ILE A 112 -1.33 14.58 -3.72
C ILE A 112 -2.03 15.90 -4.06
N ASN A 113 -2.85 16.42 -3.14
CA ASN A 113 -3.56 17.69 -3.31
C ASN A 113 -2.64 18.92 -3.31
N LEU A 114 -1.33 18.76 -3.05
CA LEU A 114 -0.35 19.82 -3.26
C LEU A 114 -0.03 20.07 -4.74
N ALA A 115 -0.54 19.24 -5.66
CA ALA A 115 -0.34 19.44 -7.09
C ALA A 115 -0.69 20.89 -7.50
N PRO A 116 0.20 21.59 -8.21
CA PRO A 116 -0.04 22.98 -8.59
C PRO A 116 -1.26 23.05 -9.49
N ASN A 117 -2.20 23.95 -9.17
CA ASN A 117 -3.38 24.17 -10.00
C ASN A 117 -2.96 24.91 -11.27
N ARG A 118 -2.62 24.15 -12.32
CA ARG A 118 -2.33 24.69 -13.65
C ARG A 118 -3.65 24.90 -14.36
N GLU A 119 -4.24 26.08 -14.22
CA GLU A 119 -5.22 26.52 -15.22
C GLU A 119 -4.50 26.50 -16.59
N ALA A 120 -5.09 25.78 -17.54
CA ALA A 120 -4.59 25.59 -18.90
C ALA A 120 -4.78 26.85 -19.76
#